data_AF-A0A944HJN3-F1
#
_entry.id   AF-A0A944HJN3-F1
#
_cell.length_a   1.000
_cell.length_b   1.000
_cell.length_c   1.000
_cell.angle_alpha   90.00
_cell.angle_beta   90.00
_cell.angle_gamma   90.00
#
_symmetry.space_group_name_H-M   'P 1'
#
loop_
_entity.id
_entity.type
_entity.pdbx_description
1 polymer ?
#
loop_
_entity_poly.entity_id
_entity_poly.type
_entity_poly.pdbx_seq_one_letter_code
_entity_poly.pdbx_strand_id
1 'polypeptide(L)'
;MPTVKYCTHVQLNKDNPVATPSAATTPLDSYTRLGLRVSKIINSPTAQKAKAALIFRLPEEPVDEWERLLEEIDENDNVTLAYRDDGGVQVFWVVPKED
;
A
#
# COMPACT_ATOMS: atom_id res chain seq x y z
N MET A 1 23.63 -56.81 11.66
CA MET A 1 24.74 -56.09 10.98
C MET A 1 24.25 -55.74 9.57
N PRO A 2 24.57 -54.58 8.99
CA PRO A 2 24.39 -53.22 9.50
C PRO A 2 23.47 -52.40 8.57
N THR A 3 22.69 -51.46 9.11
CA THR A 3 22.20 -50.32 8.33
C THR A 3 22.83 -49.06 8.89
N VAL A 4 23.79 -48.54 8.12
CA VAL A 4 24.39 -47.22 8.33
C VAL A 4 23.40 -46.22 7.75
N LYS A 5 22.70 -45.46 8.60
CA LYS A 5 21.95 -44.27 8.17
C LYS A 5 22.70 -43.05 8.68
N TYR A 6 23.24 -42.29 7.73
CA TYR A 6 24.01 -41.07 7.94
C TYR A 6 23.16 -39.94 8.54
N CYS A 7 23.83 -39.13 9.37
CA CYS A 7 23.37 -37.92 10.03
C CYS A 7 23.30 -36.70 9.09
N THR A 8 22.24 -35.90 9.25
CA THR A 8 22.21 -34.41 9.36
C THR A 8 20.74 -34.05 9.69
N HIS A 9 20.33 -33.13 10.57
CA HIS A 9 20.64 -31.69 10.65
C HIS A 9 19.86 -31.07 11.85
N VAL A 10 20.49 -30.13 12.61
CA VAL A 10 20.06 -28.76 13.04
C VAL A 10 18.53 -28.47 13.24
N GLN A 11 17.96 -27.68 14.17
CA GLN A 11 18.38 -26.68 15.17
C GLN A 11 17.12 -26.29 16.03
N LEU A 12 17.36 -25.84 17.28
CA LEU A 12 16.57 -24.98 18.20
C LEU A 12 15.01 -24.95 18.21
N ASN A 13 14.46 -25.27 19.40
CA ASN A 13 13.78 -24.36 20.37
C ASN A 13 13.18 -23.03 19.83
N LYS A 14 12.02 -22.51 20.27
CA LYS A 14 11.04 -22.87 21.31
C LYS A 14 9.89 -21.83 21.24
N ASP A 15 8.65 -22.31 21.24
CA ASP A 15 7.37 -21.70 21.64
C ASP A 15 6.90 -20.32 21.10
N ASN A 16 5.95 -20.34 20.14
CA ASN A 16 4.61 -19.73 20.25
C ASN A 16 3.73 -20.16 19.05
N PRO A 17 2.56 -20.82 19.23
CA PRO A 17 1.76 -21.30 18.12
C PRO A 17 0.63 -20.32 17.77
N VAL A 18 0.55 -19.88 16.52
CA VAL A 18 -0.71 -19.95 15.75
C VAL A 18 -0.47 -19.63 14.27
N ALA A 19 -0.69 -20.68 13.46
CA ALA A 19 -1.13 -20.70 12.08
C ALA A 19 -0.36 -19.92 10.99
N THR A 20 0.43 -20.64 10.21
CA THR A 20 0.22 -20.68 8.75
C THR A 20 -0.74 -21.84 8.44
N PRO A 21 -1.44 -21.96 7.28
CA PRO A 21 -1.12 -21.37 5.97
C PRO A 21 -2.35 -20.95 5.12
N SER A 22 -2.21 -19.98 4.21
CA SER A 22 -2.92 -20.11 2.93
C SER A 22 -2.32 -19.19 1.87
N ALA A 23 -1.57 -19.79 0.96
CA ALA A 23 -1.51 -19.34 -0.41
C ALA A 23 -2.89 -19.55 -1.05
N ALA A 24 -3.85 -18.72 -0.68
CA ALA A 24 -4.99 -18.41 -1.52
C ALA A 24 -4.61 -17.12 -2.22
N THR A 25 -4.83 -17.03 -3.53
CA THR A 25 -4.90 -15.72 -4.19
C THR A 25 -6.05 -14.97 -3.51
N THR A 26 -5.75 -14.27 -2.42
CA THR A 26 -6.71 -13.43 -1.75
C THR A 26 -7.13 -12.38 -2.78
N PRO A 27 -8.43 -12.09 -2.93
CA PRO A 27 -8.82 -10.86 -3.61
C PRO A 27 -8.00 -9.75 -2.95
N LEU A 28 -7.26 -8.97 -3.75
CA LEU A 28 -6.45 -7.86 -3.25
C LEU A 28 -7.25 -7.12 -2.18
N ASP A 29 -6.69 -7.08 -0.97
CA ASP A 29 -7.30 -6.42 0.18
C ASP A 29 -7.76 -5.01 -0.26
N SER A 30 -8.97 -4.61 0.15
CA SER A 30 -9.64 -3.40 -0.37
C SER A 30 -8.75 -2.17 -0.28
N TYR A 31 -7.97 -2.05 0.80
CA TYR A 31 -6.99 -0.97 0.98
C TYR A 31 -5.84 -1.07 -0.03
N THR A 32 -5.31 -2.27 -0.28
CA THR A 32 -4.25 -2.46 -1.28
C THR A 32 -4.73 -2.11 -2.69
N ARG A 33 -5.97 -2.48 -3.05
CA ARG A 33 -6.56 -2.15 -4.35
C ARG A 33 -6.71 -0.63 -4.51
N LEU A 34 -7.19 0.04 -3.46
CA LEU A 34 -7.30 1.49 -3.41
C LEU A 34 -5.92 2.16 -3.57
N GLY A 35 -4.93 1.75 -2.78
CA GLY A 35 -3.57 2.30 -2.83
C GLY A 35 -2.91 2.14 -4.20
N LEU A 36 -3.06 0.98 -4.85
CA LEU A 36 -2.56 0.75 -6.21
C LEU A 36 -3.22 1.69 -7.24
N ARG A 37 -4.52 1.93 -7.13
CA ARG A 37 -5.25 2.83 -8.01
C ARG A 37 -4.76 4.27 -7.84
N VAL A 38 -4.67 4.74 -6.61
CA VAL A 38 -4.18 6.09 -6.28
C VAL A 38 -2.74 6.26 -6.73
N SER A 39 -1.86 5.29 -6.44
CA SER A 39 -0.47 5.29 -6.90
C SER A 39 -0.38 5.38 -8.43
N LYS A 40 -1.22 4.63 -9.17
CA LYS A 40 -1.26 4.71 -10.64
C LYS A 40 -1.66 6.10 -11.14
N ILE A 41 -2.59 6.77 -10.46
CA ILE A 41 -3.02 8.14 -10.81
C ILE A 41 -1.87 9.13 -10.56
N ILE A 42 -1.26 9.08 -9.37
CA ILE A 42 -0.14 9.95 -8.97
C ILE A 42 1.07 9.76 -9.90
N ASN A 43 1.39 8.52 -10.26
CA ASN A 43 2.50 8.20 -11.15
C ASN A 43 2.18 8.37 -12.65
N SER A 44 0.98 8.81 -13.01
CA SER A 44 0.66 9.08 -14.41
C SER A 44 1.52 10.22 -14.98
N PRO A 45 1.90 10.19 -16.27
CA PRO A 45 2.73 11.24 -16.87
C PRO A 45 2.12 12.64 -16.72
N THR A 46 0.79 12.74 -16.83
CA THR A 46 0.05 13.98 -16.64
C THR A 46 0.20 14.50 -15.21
N ALA A 47 0.00 13.63 -14.21
CA ALA A 47 0.06 14.03 -12.83
C ALA A 47 1.49 14.39 -12.40
N GLN A 48 2.48 13.60 -12.83
CA GLN A 48 3.90 13.87 -12.59
C GLN A 48 4.40 15.16 -13.25
N LYS A 49 3.88 15.52 -14.44
CA LYS A 49 4.19 16.79 -15.11
C LYS A 49 3.52 17.98 -14.43
N ALA A 50 2.26 17.83 -14.03
CA ALA A 50 1.49 18.87 -13.35
C ALA A 50 1.89 19.05 -11.88
N LYS A 51 2.58 18.06 -11.30
CA LYS A 51 2.82 17.95 -9.86
C LYS A 51 1.52 18.01 -9.05
N ALA A 52 0.47 17.43 -9.63
CA ALA A 52 -0.86 17.40 -9.06
C ALA A 52 -1.68 16.23 -9.62
N ALA A 53 -2.59 15.69 -8.81
CA ALA A 53 -3.51 14.63 -9.17
C ALA A 53 -4.91 14.92 -8.60
N LEU A 54 -5.94 14.82 -9.44
CA LEU A 54 -7.33 14.82 -8.99
C LEU A 54 -7.80 13.38 -8.82
N ILE A 55 -8.23 13.03 -7.61
CA ILE A 55 -8.60 11.66 -7.26
C ILE A 55 -10.02 11.66 -6.70
N PHE A 56 -10.86 10.79 -7.24
CA PHE A 56 -12.18 10.49 -6.70
C PHE A 56 -12.16 9.12 -6.03
N ARG A 57 -12.81 9.01 -4.87
CA ARG A 57 -13.15 7.74 -4.25
C ARG A 57 -14.17 7.01 -5.14
N LEU A 58 -13.99 5.71 -5.33
CA LEU A 58 -14.97 4.86 -6.00
C LEU A 58 -16.07 4.43 -5.01
N PRO A 59 -17.32 4.23 -5.46
CA PRO A 59 -18.42 3.86 -4.57
C PRO A 59 -18.22 2.52 -3.85
N GLU A 60 -17.39 1.63 -4.40
CA GLU A 60 -17.04 0.32 -3.84
C GLU A 60 -15.91 0.37 -2.80
N GLU A 61 -15.16 1.47 -2.73
CA GLU A 61 -14.03 1.60 -1.81
C GLU A 61 -14.55 1.99 -0.42
N PRO A 62 -14.15 1.33 0.67
CA PRO A 62 -14.57 1.75 2.02
C PRO A 62 -14.13 3.19 2.34
N VAL A 63 -14.98 3.95 3.04
CA VAL A 63 -14.70 5.36 3.39
C VAL A 63 -13.51 5.43 4.34
N ASP A 64 -13.48 4.57 5.36
CA ASP A 64 -12.43 4.56 6.39
C ASP A 64 -11.04 4.34 5.78
N GLU A 65 -10.92 3.40 4.83
CA GLU A 65 -9.65 3.13 4.13
C GLU A 65 -9.25 4.28 3.18
N TRP A 66 -10.24 4.95 2.59
CA TRP A 66 -10.01 6.15 1.78
C TRP A 66 -9.48 7.30 2.62
N GLU A 67 -10.11 7.57 3.76
CA GLU A 67 -9.68 8.61 4.69
C GLU A 67 -8.29 8.31 5.25
N ARG A 68 -8.04 7.06 5.65
CA ARG A 68 -6.71 6.60 6.08
C ARG A 68 -5.64 6.83 5.02
N LEU A 69 -5.90 6.46 3.77
CA LEU A 69 -4.94 6.68 2.69
C LEU A 69 -4.64 8.17 2.47
N LEU A 70 -5.65 9.03 2.58
CA LEU A 70 -5.44 10.47 2.46
C LEU A 70 -4.61 11.01 3.62
N GLU A 71 -4.85 10.55 4.86
CA GLU A 71 -4.04 10.90 6.02
C GLU A 71 -2.57 10.52 5.81
N GLU A 72 -2.30 9.29 5.36
CA GLU A 72 -0.93 8.82 5.08
C GLU A 72 -0.23 9.63 3.97
N ILE A 73 -0.99 10.16 3.01
CA ILE A 73 -0.47 11.05 1.96
C ILE A 73 -0.16 12.43 2.55
N ASP A 74 -1.06 12.98 3.39
CA ASP A 74 -0.93 14.29 4.03
C ASP A 74 0.21 14.35 5.06
N GLU A 75 0.60 13.21 5.64
CA GLU A 75 1.78 13.09 6.51
C GLU A 75 3.10 13.49 5.82
N ASN A 76 3.11 13.56 4.47
CA ASN A 76 4.28 14.01 3.74
C ASN A 76 4.28 15.55 3.63
N ASP A 77 5.24 16.23 4.28
CA ASP A 77 5.37 17.70 4.27
C ASP A 77 5.45 18.36 2.88
N ASN A 78 5.83 17.59 1.85
CA ASN A 78 5.91 18.06 0.47
C ASN A 78 4.61 17.90 -0.31
N VAL A 79 3.55 17.40 0.32
CA VAL A 79 2.24 17.15 -0.26
C VAL A 79 1.22 18.13 0.33
N THR A 80 0.21 18.49 -0.46
CA THR A 80 -0.92 19.29 -0.01
C THR A 80 -2.20 18.70 -0.57
N LEU A 81 -3.17 18.44 0.30
CA LEU A 81 -4.51 17.97 -0.08
C LEU A 81 -5.50 19.13 -0.13
N ALA A 82 -6.30 19.18 -1.19
CA ALA A 82 -7.42 20.11 -1.35
C ALA A 82 -8.71 19.34 -1.62
N TYR A 83 -9.64 19.37 -0.67
CA TYR A 83 -10.97 18.77 -0.80
C TYR A 83 -11.88 19.66 -1.66
N ARG A 84 -12.60 19.07 -2.60
CA ARG A 84 -13.50 19.78 -3.53
C ARG A 84 -14.96 19.47 -3.19
N ASP A 85 -15.86 20.41 -3.50
CA ASP A 85 -17.30 20.26 -3.30
C ASP A 85 -17.92 19.11 -4.13
N ASP A 86 -17.24 18.69 -5.20
CA ASP A 86 -17.63 17.56 -6.05
C ASP A 86 -17.24 16.18 -5.47
N GLY A 87 -16.67 16.13 -4.27
CA GLY A 87 -16.23 14.90 -3.61
C GLY A 87 -14.88 14.36 -4.09
N GLY A 88 -14.21 15.07 -4.99
CA GLY A 88 -12.83 14.82 -5.37
C GLY A 88 -11.84 15.43 -4.38
N VAL A 89 -10.66 14.82 -4.28
CA VAL A 89 -9.50 15.36 -3.57
C VAL A 89 -8.40 15.65 -4.57
N GLN A 90 -7.95 16.90 -4.60
CA GLN A 90 -6.83 17.31 -5.41
C GLN A 90 -5.56 17.30 -4.57
N VAL A 91 -4.63 16.43 -4.95
CA VAL A 91 -3.31 16.27 -4.35
C VAL A 91 -2.32 17.13 -5.13
N PHE A 92 -1.50 17.91 -4.45
CA PHE A 92 -0.37 18.66 -5.02
C PHE A 92 0.90 18.21 -4.33
N TRP A 93 2.04 18.20 -5.03
CA TRP A 93 3.32 17.91 -4.38
C TRP A 93 4.46 18.72 -4.97
N VAL A 94 5.50 18.93 -4.17
CA VAL A 94 6.78 19.49 -4.66
C VAL A 94 7.82 18.39 -4.70
N VAL A 95 8.60 18.31 -5.78
CA VAL A 95 9.76 17.41 -5.80
C VAL A 95 10.91 18.17 -5.15
N PRO A 96 11.37 17.76 -3.96
CA PRO A 96 12.55 18.37 -3.37
C PRO A 96 13.72 18.19 -4.35
N LYS A 97 14.45 19.28 -4.61
CA LYS A 97 15.72 19.15 -5.34
C LYS A 97 16.70 18.46 -4.40
N GLU A 98 17.17 17.29 -4.80
CA GLU A 98 18.40 16.71 -4.26
C GLU A 98 19.54 17.65 -4.69
N ASP A 99 20.26 18.22 -3.73
CA ASP A 99 21.48 19.02 -3.95
C ASP A 99 22.68 18.09 -4.11
#